data_AF-A0A2S0UQH3-F1
#
_entry.id   AF-A0A2S0UQH3-F1
#
_cell.length_a   1.000
_cell.length_b   1.000
_cell.length_c   1.000
_cell.angle_alpha   90.00
_cell.angle_beta   90.00
_cell.angle_gamma   90.00
#
_symmetry.space_group_name_H-M   'P 1'
#
loop_
_entity.id
_entity.type
_entity.pdbx_description
1 polymer ?
#
loop_
_entity_poly.entity_id
_entity_poly.type
_entity_poly.pdbx_seq_one_letter_code
_entity_poly.pdbx_strand_id
1 'polypeptide(L)'
;MLINWTRVQELRDEIGHDSFAEVVAVFLDESDTVIARPSLTAEDLHFLRGAALNLGFAELAEACSRTADRHVVTALYAASKASLLAEAI
;
A
#
# COMPACT_ATOMS: atom_id res chain seq x y z
N MET A 1 12.19 1.24 6.93
CA MET A 1 11.26 1.30 5.79
C MET A 1 11.29 2.70 5.22
N LEU A 2 11.29 2.81 3.89
CA LEU A 2 11.24 4.07 3.19
C LEU A 2 9.83 4.28 2.59
N ILE A 3 8.91 4.86 3.37
CA ILE A 3 7.69 5.43 2.78
C ILE A 3 8.11 6.66 1.98
N ASN A 4 7.69 6.74 0.72
CA ASN A 4 7.82 7.94 -0.08
C ASN A 4 6.81 9.00 0.40
N TRP A 5 7.18 9.71 1.46
CA TRP A 5 6.37 10.75 2.08
C TRP A 5 6.06 11.93 1.17
N THR A 6 6.90 12.17 0.17
CA THR A 6 6.62 13.16 -0.88
C THR A 6 5.38 12.72 -1.67
N ARG A 7 5.31 11.45 -2.11
CA ARG A 7 4.14 10.96 -2.84
C ARG A 7 2.87 10.97 -1.99
N VAL A 8 2.98 10.64 -0.70
CA VAL A 8 1.85 10.70 0.24
C VAL A 8 1.30 12.13 0.35
N GLN A 9 2.17 13.14 0.44
CA GLN A 9 1.77 14.55 0.46
C GLN A 9 1.14 14.99 -0.85
N GLU A 10 1.75 14.64 -2.00
CA GLU A 10 1.16 14.93 -3.32
C GLU A 10 -0.24 14.32 -3.46
N LEU A 11 -0.42 13.06 -3.05
CA LEU A 11 -1.72 12.40 -3.08
C LEU A 11 -2.75 13.11 -2.19
N ARG A 12 -2.34 13.59 -1.01
CA ARG A 12 -3.19 14.37 -0.12
C ARG A 12 -3.59 15.71 -0.73
N ASP A 13 -2.68 16.37 -1.44
CA ASP A 13 -2.95 17.63 -2.13
C ASP A 13 -3.85 17.43 -3.36
N GLU A 14 -3.71 16.30 -4.06
CA GLU A 14 -4.56 15.89 -5.20
C GLU A 14 -6.01 15.58 -4.78
N ILE A 15 -6.18 14.84 -3.68
CA ILE A 15 -7.49 14.38 -3.18
C ILE A 15 -8.19 15.47 -2.34
N GLY A 16 -7.41 16.33 -1.69
CA GLY A 16 -7.87 17.25 -0.67
C GLY A 16 -7.76 16.65 0.74
N HIS A 17 -7.39 17.50 1.70
CA HIS A 17 -7.07 17.10 3.07
C HIS A 17 -8.23 16.36 3.77
N ASP A 18 -9.47 16.79 3.53
CA ASP A 18 -10.66 16.24 4.19
C ASP A 18 -11.06 14.85 3.65
N SER A 19 -10.71 14.54 2.40
CA SER A 19 -11.06 13.29 1.73
C SER A 19 -9.92 12.26 1.75
N PHE A 20 -8.69 12.68 2.06
CA PHE A 20 -7.51 11.82 2.00
C PHE A 20 -7.61 10.61 2.93
N ALA A 21 -8.01 10.81 4.19
CA ALA A 21 -8.11 9.74 5.17
C ALA A 21 -9.13 8.66 4.75
N GLU A 22 -10.27 9.07 4.18
CA GLU A 22 -11.28 8.15 3.67
C GLU A 22 -10.75 7.33 2.49
N VAL A 23 -10.10 7.98 1.53
CA VAL A 23 -9.53 7.29 0.37
C VAL A 23 -8.43 6.31 0.78
N VAL A 24 -7.54 6.70 1.70
CA VAL A 24 -6.53 5.80 2.26
C VAL A 24 -7.19 4.60 2.96
N ALA A 25 -8.25 4.82 3.73
CA ALA A 25 -8.97 3.74 4.40
C ALA A 25 -9.54 2.73 3.39
N VAL A 26 -10.13 3.20 2.29
CA VAL A 26 -10.63 2.32 1.21
C VAL A 26 -9.50 1.51 0.59
N PHE A 27 -8.38 2.14 0.22
CA PHE A 27 -7.22 1.41 -0.33
C PHE A 27 -6.67 0.37 0.64
N LEU A 28 -6.62 0.68 1.93
CA LEU A 28 -6.14 -0.24 2.95
C LEU A 28 -7.10 -1.42 3.15
N ASP A 29 -8.40 -1.19 3.17
CA ASP A 29 -9.41 -2.25 3.32
C ASP A 29 -9.41 -3.23 2.12
N GLU A 30 -9.32 -2.70 0.91
CA GLU A 30 -9.17 -3.53 -0.30
C GLU A 30 -7.86 -4.33 -0.28
N SER A 31 -6.76 -3.68 0.12
CA SER A 31 -5.45 -4.33 0.22
C SER A 31 -5.43 -5.41 1.31
N ASP A 32 -6.06 -5.17 2.47
CA ASP A 32 -6.24 -6.15 3.55
C ASP A 32 -6.98 -7.39 3.04
N THR A 33 -8.02 -7.19 2.24
CA THR A 33 -8.77 -8.28 1.63
C THR A 33 -7.90 -9.12 0.69
N VAL A 34 -7.01 -8.49 -0.08
CA VAL A 34 -6.10 -9.19 -0.98
C VAL A 34 -5.00 -9.94 -0.22
N ILE A 35 -4.33 -9.30 0.76
CA ILE A 35 -3.24 -9.95 1.52
C ILE A 35 -3.72 -11.10 2.40
N ALA A 36 -5.01 -11.11 2.79
CA ALA A 36 -5.61 -12.21 3.54
C ALA A 36 -5.78 -13.50 2.73
N ARG A 37 -5.72 -13.45 1.39
CA ARG A 37 -5.87 -14.62 0.51
C ARG A 37 -4.73 -15.63 0.74
N PRO A 38 -4.99 -16.94 0.68
CA PRO A 38 -3.96 -17.96 0.93
C PRO A 38 -2.85 -18.00 -0.14
N SER A 39 -3.13 -17.50 -1.33
CA SER A 39 -2.19 -17.35 -2.44
C SER A 39 -2.50 -16.06 -3.20
N LEU A 40 -1.45 -15.40 -3.72
CA LEU A 40 -1.60 -14.19 -4.53
C LEU A 40 -1.46 -14.54 -6.01
N THR A 41 -2.43 -14.10 -6.81
CA THR A 41 -2.38 -14.19 -8.27
C THR A 41 -1.54 -13.05 -8.85
N ALA A 42 -1.23 -13.12 -10.15
CA ALA A 42 -0.59 -12.01 -10.85
C ALA A 42 -1.45 -10.73 -10.83
N GLU A 43 -2.78 -10.86 -10.85
CA GLU A 43 -3.72 -9.74 -10.75
C GLU A 43 -3.70 -9.12 -9.34
N ASP A 44 -3.66 -9.96 -8.29
CA ASP A 44 -3.51 -9.50 -6.91
C ASP A 44 -2.22 -8.70 -6.72
N LEU A 45 -1.09 -9.21 -7.24
CA LEU A 45 0.21 -8.54 -7.17
C LEU A 45 0.19 -7.22 -7.97
N HIS A 46 -0.48 -7.19 -9.13
CA HIS A 46 -0.64 -5.97 -9.91
C HIS A 46 -1.46 -4.91 -9.15
N PHE A 47 -2.58 -5.31 -8.55
CA PHE A 47 -3.41 -4.45 -7.71
C PHE A 47 -2.61 -3.90 -6.52
N LEU A 48 -1.98 -4.79 -5.74
CA LEU A 48 -1.18 -4.39 -4.57
C LEU A 48 -0.03 -3.47 -4.95
N ARG A 49 0.60 -3.68 -6.11
CA ARG A 49 1.64 -2.77 -6.63
C ARG A 49 1.07 -1.39 -6.91
N GLY A 50 -0.11 -1.30 -7.52
CA GLY A 50 -0.79 -0.03 -7.77
C GLY A 50 -1.10 0.72 -6.47
N ALA A 51 -1.71 0.04 -5.51
CA ALA A 51 -2.00 0.59 -4.18
C ALA A 51 -0.71 1.06 -3.48
N ALA A 52 0.35 0.24 -3.52
CA ALA A 52 1.65 0.57 -2.95
C ALA A 52 2.26 1.83 -3.56
N LEU A 53 2.21 1.98 -4.88
CA LEU A 53 2.74 3.18 -5.55
C LEU A 53 1.93 4.42 -5.19
N ASN A 54 0.60 4.32 -5.11
CA ASN A 54 -0.25 5.44 -4.70
C ASN A 54 0.06 5.88 -3.27
N LEU A 55 0.21 4.93 -2.34
CA LEU A 55 0.46 5.21 -0.92
C LEU A 55 1.94 5.42 -0.58
N GLY A 56 2.84 5.42 -1.58
CA GLY A 56 4.27 5.62 -1.37
C GLY A 56 5.01 4.43 -0.73
N PHE A 57 4.45 3.23 -0.72
CA PHE A 57 5.05 2.00 -0.20
C PHE A 57 6.07 1.42 -1.19
N ALA A 58 7.19 2.11 -1.39
CA ALA A 58 8.15 1.82 -2.45
C ALA A 58 8.70 0.37 -2.41
N GLU A 59 9.06 -0.12 -1.21
CA GLU A 59 9.57 -1.49 -1.03
C GLU A 59 8.51 -2.56 -1.36
N LEU A 60 7.25 -2.33 -1.00
CA LEU A 60 6.14 -3.23 -1.34
C LEU A 60 5.89 -3.24 -2.85
N ALA A 61 5.90 -2.07 -3.49
CA ALA A 61 5.70 -1.96 -4.94
C ALA A 61 6.77 -2.72 -5.74
N GLU A 62 8.02 -2.69 -5.28
CA GLU A 62 9.11 -3.46 -5.88
C GLU A 62 9.01 -4.96 -5.56
N ALA A 63 8.58 -5.34 -4.36
CA ALA A 63 8.34 -6.75 -4.06
C ALA A 63 7.27 -7.36 -4.98
N CYS A 64 6.16 -6.66 -5.20
CA CYS A 64 5.08 -7.12 -6.09
C CYS A 64 5.50 -7.29 -7.56
N SER A 65 6.56 -6.60 -8.03
CA SER A 65 7.08 -6.77 -9.40
C SER A 65 8.13 -7.88 -9.52
N ARG A 66 8.82 -8.21 -8.42
CA ARG A 66 9.97 -9.14 -8.42
C ARG A 66 9.63 -10.54 -7.94
N THR A 67 8.65 -10.69 -7.06
CA THR A 67 8.34 -11.95 -6.40
C THR A 67 6.84 -12.17 -6.25
N ALA A 68 6.43 -13.44 -6.26
CA ALA A 68 5.09 -13.89 -5.88
C ALA A 68 5.06 -14.49 -4.46
N ASP A 69 6.14 -14.35 -3.69
CA ASP A 69 6.20 -14.84 -2.31
C ASP A 69 5.27 -14.00 -1.42
N ARG A 70 4.11 -14.58 -1.12
CA ARG A 70 3.08 -14.00 -0.27
C ARG A 70 3.63 -13.57 1.10
N HIS A 71 4.56 -14.31 1.70
CA HIS A 71 5.07 -13.96 3.02
C HIS A 71 5.82 -12.64 2.97
N VAL A 72 6.67 -12.45 1.97
CA VAL A 72 7.42 -11.19 1.76
C VAL A 72 6.45 -10.04 1.52
N VAL A 73 5.49 -10.22 0.60
CA VAL A 73 4.49 -9.19 0.26
C VAL A 73 3.66 -8.78 1.49
N THR A 74 3.20 -9.76 2.27
CA THR A 74 2.37 -9.53 3.46
C THR A 74 3.16 -8.83 4.58
N ALA A 75 4.42 -9.21 4.80
CA ALA A 75 5.26 -8.57 5.82
C ALA A 75 5.55 -7.10 5.47
N LEU A 76 5.90 -6.83 4.21
CA LEU A 76 6.13 -5.47 3.73
C LEU A 76 4.87 -4.63 3.81
N TYR A 77 3.72 -5.16 3.40
CA TYR A 77 2.44 -4.46 3.53
C TYR A 77 2.12 -4.12 4.98
N ALA A 78 2.22 -5.08 5.90
CA ALA A 78 1.92 -4.86 7.31
C ALA A 78 2.81 -3.78 7.93
N ALA A 79 4.11 -3.79 7.62
CA ALA A 79 5.04 -2.79 8.10
C ALA A 79 4.78 -1.39 7.48
N SER A 80 4.52 -1.32 6.18
CA SER A 80 4.18 -0.06 5.50
C SER A 80 2.88 0.55 6.03
N LYS A 81 1.85 -0.28 6.22
CA LYS A 81 0.56 0.14 6.79
C LYS A 81 0.74 0.70 8.19
N ALA A 82 1.51 0.03 9.05
CA ALA A 82 1.77 0.49 10.41
C ALA A 82 2.46 1.87 10.44
N SER A 83 3.46 2.09 9.58
CA SER A 83 4.12 3.40 9.45
C SER A 83 3.18 4.47 8.91
N LEU A 84 2.34 4.17 7.90
CA LEU A 84 1.38 5.13 7.36
C LEU A 84 0.37 5.57 8.44
N LEU A 85 -0.20 4.61 9.17
CA LEU A 85 -1.20 4.89 10.22
C LEU A 85 -0.62 5.63 11.43
N ALA A 86 0.70 5.55 11.65
CA ALA A 86 1.36 6.25 12.77
C ALA A 86 1.70 7.71 12.45
N GLU A 87 1.85 8.05 11.16
CA GLU A 87 2.45 9.32 10.73
C GLU A 87 1.55 10.15 9.79
N ALA A 88 0.54 9.55 9.14
CA ALA A 88 -0.26 10.18 8.08
C ALA A 88 -1.75 10.37 8.38
N ILE A 89 -2.28 9.65 9.39
CA ILE A 89 -3.67 9.69 9.86
C ILE A 89 -3.65 10.00 11.35
#